data_AF-A0A945X549-F1
#
_entry.id   AF-A0A945X549-F1
#
_cell.length_a   1.000
_cell.length_b   1.000
_cell.length_c   1.000
_cell.angle_alpha   90.00
_cell.angle_beta   90.00
_cell.angle_gamma   90.00
#
_symmetry.space_group_name_H-M   'P 1'
#
loop_
_entity.id
_entity.type
_entity.pdbx_description
1 polymer ?
#
loop_
_entity_poly.entity_id
_entity_poly.type
_entity_poly.pdbx_seq_one_letter_code
_entity_poly.pdbx_strand_id
1 'polypeptide(L)'
;MMRSLVVTMALSAASSIGDAGATAGWITNGQLAEWEEGKPLGWELRSHRAEVEPVLDRAEDGDNRSWARLASLANGLSMGWLEQRVNTPKVASDLPWLRFSCRVKLEGGLGPVENARIALQWKKVPGGKGWRPNRSFFIPIPPVDETGTSAPEMLLPILPGSPGITIMLIQYGGRAGAVSFTDIQLTPVAAPPPRRVKLATAYYVPKGRGDWTRNLAGVAQLTAQAAEQSCDLILFGEGLSVVGTGRGYAEVAEPIPGPHSDQLAELARKHKIFLAAGLYERESQACYNTAVLFNREGQLIGKYRKVHLPFPELYGGLQPGHEFPVFDTELGRIGLQICYDHHFVETARCLAMNGAEIILTPIWGDMRSDGEVYESVARSRAVDNGVFYVTSIYSNRRSLIIDPHGRILGETSGDEPALAIAELDLNACKAANQPYRIPANFQLNHPAERRPSAYGPLARPSTQRE
;
A
#
# COMPACT_ATOMS: atom_id res chain seq x y z
N MET A 1 32.75 -16.84 8.63
CA MET A 1 31.90 -18.05 8.67
C MET A 1 30.75 -17.81 9.64
N MET A 2 29.62 -17.30 9.16
CA MET A 2 28.37 -17.17 9.91
C MET A 2 27.26 -17.44 8.89
N ARG A 3 26.52 -18.53 9.11
CA ARG A 3 25.45 -18.99 8.23
C ARG A 3 24.18 -18.19 8.55
N SER A 4 23.66 -17.45 7.57
CA SER A 4 22.30 -16.92 7.61
C SER A 4 21.30 -18.07 7.63
N LEU A 5 20.49 -18.14 8.69
CA LEU A 5 19.31 -18.97 8.74
C LEU A 5 18.20 -18.28 7.94
N VAL A 6 18.00 -18.71 6.70
CA VAL A 6 16.80 -18.40 5.92
C VAL A 6 15.68 -19.26 6.50
N VAL A 7 14.69 -18.65 7.13
CA VAL A 7 13.47 -19.33 7.56
C VAL A 7 12.61 -19.57 6.32
N THR A 8 12.77 -20.74 5.72
CA THR A 8 11.86 -21.27 4.71
C THR A 8 10.58 -21.74 5.43
N MET A 9 9.50 -20.97 5.36
CA MET A 9 8.19 -21.46 5.78
C MET A 9 7.73 -22.52 4.79
N ALA A 10 7.83 -23.79 5.20
CA ALA A 10 7.28 -24.92 4.48
C ALA A 10 5.74 -24.85 4.53
N LEU A 11 5.12 -24.63 3.37
CA LEU A 11 3.75 -25.08 3.14
C LEU A 11 3.78 -26.62 3.09
N SER A 12 3.12 -27.28 4.03
CA SER A 12 2.63 -28.64 3.77
C SER A 12 1.44 -29.00 4.67
N ALA A 13 0.49 -29.67 4.02
CA ALA A 13 -0.57 -30.53 4.56
C ALA A 13 -1.83 -29.86 5.14
N ALA A 14 -2.78 -29.60 4.24
CA ALA A 14 -4.18 -29.96 4.49
C ALA A 14 -4.60 -30.93 3.37
N SER A 15 -4.71 -32.23 3.70
CA SER A 15 -5.12 -33.28 2.77
C SER A 15 -6.62 -33.56 2.89
N SER A 16 -7.28 -33.50 1.73
CA SER A 16 -8.24 -34.50 1.24
C SER A 16 -9.47 -34.82 2.10
N ILE A 17 -10.46 -33.93 2.12
CA ILE A 17 -11.89 -34.31 2.15
C ILE A 17 -12.69 -33.27 1.32
N GLY A 18 -13.06 -33.60 0.07
CA GLY A 18 -14.16 -32.92 -0.65
C GLY A 18 -13.85 -32.00 -1.87
N ASP A 19 -12.59 -31.79 -2.27
CA ASP A 19 -12.26 -30.72 -3.24
C ASP A 19 -12.78 -30.91 -4.69
N ALA A 20 -12.95 -32.14 -5.17
CA ALA A 20 -13.24 -32.39 -6.58
C ALA A 20 -14.60 -31.81 -7.06
N GLY A 21 -15.57 -31.64 -6.15
CA GLY A 21 -16.87 -31.04 -6.45
C GLY A 21 -16.89 -29.51 -6.35
N ALA A 22 -16.07 -28.93 -5.47
CA ALA A 22 -16.03 -27.48 -5.20
C ALA A 22 -15.28 -26.69 -6.29
N THR A 23 -14.33 -27.35 -6.97
CA THR A 23 -13.51 -26.75 -8.04
C THR A 23 -14.01 -27.04 -9.45
N ALA A 24 -15.09 -27.81 -9.61
CA ALA A 24 -15.62 -28.17 -10.92
C ALA A 24 -16.03 -26.94 -11.73
N GLY A 25 -15.43 -26.74 -12.92
CA GLY A 25 -15.68 -25.60 -13.80
C GLY A 25 -14.80 -24.37 -13.56
N TRP A 26 -13.91 -24.41 -12.57
CA TRP A 26 -12.89 -23.40 -12.30
C TRP A 26 -11.53 -23.80 -12.90
N ILE A 27 -10.63 -22.83 -13.14
CA ILE A 27 -9.30 -23.11 -13.69
C ILE A 27 -8.37 -23.48 -12.54
N THR A 28 -8.01 -24.76 -12.41
CA THR A 28 -7.19 -25.24 -11.27
C THR A 28 -5.80 -25.73 -11.66
N ASN A 29 -5.55 -25.98 -12.96
CA ASN A 29 -4.27 -26.49 -13.44
C ASN A 29 -3.94 -25.94 -14.85
N GLY A 30 -4.19 -24.65 -15.08
CA GLY A 30 -4.10 -23.99 -16.38
C GLY A 30 -2.67 -23.71 -16.85
N GLN A 31 -1.84 -24.74 -16.95
CA GLN A 31 -0.72 -24.71 -17.87
C GLN A 31 -1.33 -24.52 -19.26
N LEU A 32 -0.96 -23.48 -20.00
CA LEU A 32 -1.46 -23.24 -21.36
C LEU A 32 -0.85 -24.27 -22.34
N ALA A 33 -0.97 -25.57 -22.02
CA ALA A 33 -0.29 -26.69 -22.63
C ALA A 33 -1.02 -27.21 -23.88
N GLU A 34 -2.35 -27.19 -23.85
CA GLU A 34 -3.20 -27.61 -24.95
C GLU A 34 -3.47 -26.42 -25.89
N TRP A 35 -3.17 -26.61 -27.18
CA TRP A 35 -3.34 -25.61 -28.23
C TRP A 35 -4.11 -26.22 -29.39
N GLU A 36 -5.01 -25.44 -29.98
CA GLU A 36 -5.79 -25.82 -31.16
C GLU A 36 -5.86 -24.59 -32.08
N GLU A 37 -5.68 -24.78 -33.39
CA GLU A 37 -5.73 -23.70 -34.39
C GLU A 37 -4.83 -22.49 -34.07
N GLY A 38 -3.66 -22.71 -33.46
CA GLY A 38 -2.68 -21.67 -33.19
C GLY A 38 -2.96 -20.80 -31.96
N LYS A 39 -3.88 -21.21 -31.08
CA LYS A 39 -4.16 -20.54 -29.80
C LYS A 39 -4.35 -21.55 -28.65
N PRO A 40 -4.19 -21.16 -27.38
CA PRO A 40 -4.49 -22.04 -26.25
C PRO A 40 -5.97 -22.44 -26.23
N LEU A 41 -6.25 -23.70 -25.89
CA LEU A 41 -7.62 -24.24 -25.87
C LEU A 41 -8.52 -23.41 -24.92
N GLY A 42 -9.67 -22.96 -25.44
CA GLY A 42 -10.63 -22.17 -24.69
C GLY A 42 -10.25 -20.69 -24.48
N TRP A 43 -9.19 -20.21 -25.14
CA TRP A 43 -8.79 -18.80 -25.17
C TRP A 43 -9.02 -18.20 -26.55
N GLU A 44 -9.40 -16.93 -26.58
CA GLU A 44 -9.60 -16.16 -27.80
C GLU A 44 -8.67 -14.95 -27.81
N LEU A 45 -7.92 -14.77 -28.90
CA LEU A 45 -7.22 -13.51 -29.15
C LEU A 45 -8.24 -12.46 -29.59
N ARG A 46 -8.16 -11.27 -28.99
CA ARG A 46 -8.99 -10.13 -29.31
C ARG A 46 -8.14 -8.89 -29.53
N SER A 47 -8.51 -8.15 -30.56
CA SER A 47 -8.22 -6.72 -30.65
C SER A 47 -9.46 -5.99 -31.18
N HIS A 48 -9.62 -4.73 -30.78
CA HIS A 48 -10.65 -3.88 -31.38
C HIS A 48 -10.29 -3.46 -32.80
N ARG A 49 -9.00 -3.56 -33.18
CA ARG A 49 -8.44 -3.00 -34.40
C ARG A 49 -7.31 -3.91 -34.90
N ALA A 50 -7.45 -4.44 -36.12
CA ALA A 50 -6.50 -5.39 -36.68
C ALA A 50 -5.09 -4.79 -36.81
N GLU A 51 -4.96 -3.48 -37.06
CA GLU A 51 -3.67 -2.82 -37.27
C GLU A 51 -2.83 -2.67 -35.99
N VAL A 52 -3.38 -2.98 -34.82
CA VAL A 52 -2.68 -2.99 -33.52
C VAL A 52 -2.74 -4.37 -32.84
N GLU A 53 -3.27 -5.39 -33.50
CA GLU A 53 -3.37 -6.72 -32.91
C GLU A 53 -1.96 -7.30 -32.65
N PRO A 54 -1.66 -7.77 -31.43
CA PRO A 54 -0.39 -8.42 -31.14
C PRO A 54 -0.33 -9.79 -31.83
N VAL A 55 0.88 -10.26 -32.11
CA VAL A 55 1.09 -11.61 -32.63
C VAL A 55 1.04 -12.59 -31.47
N LEU A 56 0.12 -13.55 -31.53
CA LEU A 56 0.06 -14.67 -30.59
C LEU A 56 0.96 -15.80 -31.07
N ASP A 57 1.89 -16.21 -30.22
CA ASP A 57 2.71 -17.41 -30.44
C ASP A 57 2.86 -18.24 -29.15
N ARG A 58 3.24 -19.50 -29.33
CA ARG A 58 3.57 -20.42 -28.24
C ARG A 58 5.07 -20.30 -27.95
N ALA A 59 5.40 -20.02 -26.70
CA ALA A 59 6.77 -20.06 -26.20
C ALA A 59 6.92 -21.21 -25.20
N GLU A 60 8.07 -21.87 -25.21
CA GLU A 60 8.41 -22.94 -24.26
C GLU A 60 9.65 -22.55 -23.47
N ASP A 61 9.66 -22.88 -22.18
CA ASP A 61 10.86 -22.76 -21.35
C ASP A 61 11.59 -24.11 -21.23
N GLY A 62 12.77 -24.09 -20.61
CA GLY A 62 13.58 -25.30 -20.39
C GLY A 62 12.93 -26.36 -19.49
N ASP A 63 11.78 -26.05 -18.85
CA ASP A 63 11.01 -26.97 -18.02
C ASP A 63 9.80 -27.56 -18.77
N ASN A 64 9.75 -27.41 -20.11
CA ASN A 64 8.64 -27.86 -20.96
C ASN A 64 7.29 -27.18 -20.60
N ARG A 65 7.33 -26.00 -19.97
CA ARG A 65 6.13 -25.21 -19.70
C ARG A 65 5.78 -24.43 -20.95
N SER A 66 4.51 -24.51 -21.34
CA SER A 66 3.97 -23.75 -22.46
C SER A 66 3.44 -22.38 -22.00
N TRP A 67 3.83 -21.35 -22.73
CA TRP A 67 3.47 -19.96 -22.50
C TRP A 67 2.70 -19.41 -23.69
N ALA A 68 1.60 -18.71 -23.43
CA ALA A 68 0.94 -17.92 -24.46
C ALA A 68 1.58 -16.54 -24.50
N ARG A 69 2.28 -16.26 -25.59
CA ARG A 69 3.09 -15.07 -25.77
C ARG A 69 2.40 -14.11 -26.74
N LEU A 70 2.19 -12.89 -26.26
CA LEU A 70 1.66 -11.77 -27.03
C LEU A 70 2.81 -10.83 -27.39
N ALA A 71 3.34 -11.00 -28.60
CA ALA A 71 4.39 -10.15 -29.14
C ALA A 71 3.79 -8.86 -29.70
N SER A 72 4.37 -7.73 -29.30
CA SER A 72 4.00 -6.46 -29.92
C SER A 72 4.47 -6.41 -31.38
N LEU A 73 3.78 -5.62 -32.19
CA LEU A 73 4.23 -5.19 -33.51
C LEU A 73 5.59 -4.49 -33.41
N ALA A 74 6.36 -4.50 -34.50
CA ALA A 74 7.71 -3.92 -34.54
C ALA A 74 7.73 -2.41 -34.21
N ASN A 75 6.64 -1.68 -34.47
CA ASN A 75 6.48 -0.27 -34.12
C ASN A 75 6.12 -0.06 -32.63
N GLY A 76 5.94 -1.13 -31.86
CA GLY A 76 5.57 -1.12 -30.46
C GLY A 76 4.12 -0.75 -30.17
N LEU A 77 3.29 -0.47 -31.19
CA LEU A 77 1.93 0.04 -31.06
C LEU A 77 0.89 -1.09 -31.03
N SER A 78 1.10 -2.09 -30.20
CA SER A 78 0.13 -3.17 -30.04
C SER A 78 -0.88 -2.90 -28.94
N MET A 79 -2.09 -3.40 -29.14
CA MET A 79 -3.17 -3.46 -28.18
C MET A 79 -4.04 -4.67 -28.51
N GLY A 80 -4.01 -5.67 -27.63
CA GLY A 80 -4.86 -6.84 -27.72
C GLY A 80 -4.78 -7.67 -26.46
N TRP A 81 -5.64 -8.68 -26.35
CA TRP A 81 -5.66 -9.55 -25.18
C TRP A 81 -6.10 -10.95 -25.53
N LEU A 82 -5.62 -11.91 -24.74
CA LEU A 82 -6.24 -13.22 -24.65
C LEU A 82 -7.39 -13.13 -23.67
N GLU A 83 -8.57 -13.61 -24.07
CA GLU A 83 -9.71 -13.75 -23.18
C GLU A 83 -10.13 -15.20 -23.01
N GLN A 84 -10.51 -15.55 -21.79
CA GLN A 84 -11.21 -16.78 -21.49
C GLN A 84 -12.38 -16.48 -20.58
N ARG A 85 -13.54 -17.05 -20.92
CA ARG A 85 -14.74 -16.95 -20.11
C ARG A 85 -14.89 -18.19 -19.25
N VAL A 86 -15.04 -17.98 -17.96
CA VAL A 86 -15.38 -19.00 -16.98
C VAL A 86 -16.82 -18.76 -16.54
N ASN A 87 -17.71 -19.72 -16.78
CA ASN A 87 -19.07 -19.66 -16.25
C ASN A 87 -19.02 -19.89 -14.74
N THR A 88 -19.74 -19.08 -13.96
CA THR A 88 -19.74 -19.23 -12.49
C THR A 88 -20.43 -20.55 -12.14
N PRO A 89 -19.70 -21.58 -11.66
CA PRO A 89 -20.32 -22.81 -11.21
C PRO A 89 -21.16 -22.54 -9.95
N LYS A 90 -21.99 -23.50 -9.54
CA LYS A 90 -22.60 -23.42 -8.20
C LYS A 90 -21.49 -23.54 -7.17
N VAL A 91 -21.14 -22.42 -6.53
CA VAL A 91 -20.13 -22.41 -5.47
C VAL A 91 -20.83 -22.65 -4.13
N ALA A 92 -20.20 -23.46 -3.29
CA ALA A 92 -20.66 -23.66 -1.92
C ALA A 92 -20.59 -22.33 -1.14
N SER A 93 -21.55 -22.10 -0.24
CA SER A 93 -21.71 -20.82 0.47
C SER A 93 -20.52 -20.43 1.35
N ASP A 94 -19.68 -21.40 1.71
CA ASP A 94 -18.48 -21.28 2.53
C ASP A 94 -17.23 -20.85 1.75
N LEU A 95 -17.27 -20.82 0.41
CA LEU A 95 -16.18 -20.33 -0.46
C LEU A 95 -16.59 -19.08 -1.26
N PRO A 96 -16.93 -17.95 -0.61
CA PRO A 96 -17.48 -16.77 -1.30
C PRO A 96 -16.45 -15.96 -2.10
N TRP A 97 -15.19 -16.38 -2.17
CA TRP A 97 -14.09 -15.65 -2.82
C TRP A 97 -13.38 -16.54 -3.85
N LEU A 98 -12.64 -15.89 -4.75
CA LEU A 98 -11.71 -16.54 -5.67
C LEU A 98 -10.29 -16.08 -5.35
N ARG A 99 -9.34 -16.99 -5.51
CA ARG A 99 -7.92 -16.69 -5.71
C ARG A 99 -7.62 -16.79 -7.20
N PHE A 100 -7.14 -15.70 -7.78
CA PHE A 100 -6.49 -15.71 -9.08
C PHE A 100 -4.98 -15.73 -8.89
N SER A 101 -4.28 -16.54 -9.67
CA SER A 101 -2.83 -16.47 -9.83
C SER A 101 -2.44 -16.79 -11.28
N CYS A 102 -1.28 -16.28 -11.71
CA CYS A 102 -0.63 -16.72 -12.94
C CYS A 102 0.87 -16.41 -12.88
N ARG A 103 1.60 -16.84 -13.91
CA ARG A 103 2.96 -16.36 -14.18
C ARG A 103 2.97 -15.45 -15.42
N VAL A 104 3.75 -14.39 -15.33
CA VAL A 104 3.94 -13.40 -16.40
C VAL A 104 5.41 -13.27 -16.69
N LYS A 105 5.81 -13.31 -17.96
CA LYS A 105 7.16 -13.01 -18.41
C LYS A 105 7.16 -11.79 -19.32
N LEU A 106 8.09 -10.87 -19.10
CA LEU A 106 8.22 -9.63 -19.87
C LEU A 106 9.53 -9.65 -20.66
N GLU A 107 9.45 -9.36 -21.96
CA GLU A 107 10.59 -9.36 -22.88
C GLU A 107 10.76 -7.99 -23.54
N GLY A 108 12.00 -7.58 -23.86
CA GLY A 108 12.28 -6.31 -24.53
C GLY A 108 12.44 -5.10 -23.61
N GLY A 109 12.78 -5.32 -22.32
CA GLY A 109 12.97 -4.24 -21.35
C GLY A 109 11.66 -3.55 -20.93
N LEU A 110 10.54 -4.25 -21.08
CA LEU A 110 9.22 -3.75 -20.71
C LEU A 110 9.07 -3.77 -19.17
N GLY A 111 8.59 -2.67 -18.61
CA GLY A 111 8.12 -2.64 -17.22
C GLY A 111 6.70 -3.21 -17.07
N PRO A 112 6.36 -3.81 -15.92
CA PRO A 112 5.07 -4.49 -15.69
C PRO A 112 3.85 -3.59 -15.82
N VAL A 113 4.02 -2.28 -15.61
CA VAL A 113 2.92 -1.31 -15.63
C VAL A 113 2.68 -0.73 -17.03
N GLU A 114 3.65 -0.84 -17.94
CA GLU A 114 3.62 -0.09 -19.20
C GLU A 114 3.06 -0.90 -20.38
N ASN A 115 3.22 -2.22 -20.36
CA ASN A 115 2.87 -3.04 -21.53
C ASN A 115 2.05 -4.30 -21.25
N ALA A 116 1.80 -4.60 -19.98
CA ALA A 116 1.03 -5.77 -19.56
C ALA A 116 -0.07 -5.36 -18.58
N ARG A 117 -1.23 -5.98 -18.69
CA ARG A 117 -2.32 -5.88 -17.71
C ARG A 117 -3.01 -7.22 -17.58
N ILE A 118 -3.53 -7.50 -16.39
CA ILE A 118 -4.45 -8.61 -16.17
C ILE A 118 -5.74 -8.01 -15.63
N ALA A 119 -6.86 -8.38 -16.22
CA ALA A 119 -8.18 -7.96 -15.77
C ALA A 119 -9.13 -9.14 -15.61
N LEU A 120 -9.92 -9.11 -14.55
CA LEU A 120 -11.02 -10.04 -14.29
C LEU A 120 -12.33 -9.29 -14.30
N GLN A 121 -13.24 -9.67 -15.19
CA GLN A 121 -14.47 -8.93 -15.44
C GLN A 121 -15.70 -9.81 -15.21
N TRP A 122 -16.48 -9.48 -14.17
CA TRP A 122 -17.75 -10.14 -13.89
C TRP A 122 -18.86 -9.66 -14.82
N LYS A 123 -19.61 -10.59 -15.40
CA LYS A 123 -20.74 -10.25 -16.28
C LYS A 123 -21.97 -9.78 -15.52
N LYS A 124 -22.74 -8.92 -16.19
CA LYS A 124 -24.05 -8.40 -15.79
C LYS A 124 -25.04 -9.51 -15.36
N VAL A 125 -25.85 -9.20 -14.34
CA VAL A 125 -27.10 -9.91 -14.03
C VAL A 125 -28.26 -9.25 -14.79
N PRO A 126 -29.05 -9.96 -15.62
CA PRO A 126 -30.22 -9.38 -16.28
C PRO A 126 -31.25 -8.82 -15.27
N GLY A 127 -31.79 -7.62 -15.52
CA GLY A 127 -32.96 -7.08 -14.79
C GLY A 127 -32.72 -6.20 -13.55
N GLY A 128 -31.47 -6.00 -13.10
CA GLY A 128 -31.20 -5.10 -11.97
C GLY A 128 -31.41 -3.62 -12.31
N LYS A 129 -32.23 -2.90 -11.54
CA LYS A 129 -32.40 -1.43 -11.70
C LYS A 129 -31.12 -0.71 -11.26
N GLY A 130 -30.51 0.07 -12.17
CA GLY A 130 -29.72 1.25 -11.80
C GLY A 130 -28.22 1.33 -12.13
N TRP A 131 -27.54 0.36 -12.75
CA TRP A 131 -26.06 0.49 -12.94
C TRP A 131 -25.43 -0.16 -14.20
N ARG A 132 -24.25 0.37 -14.58
CA ARG A 132 -23.42 0.26 -15.81
C ARG A 132 -22.63 -1.08 -15.98
N PRO A 133 -21.92 -1.34 -17.12
CA PRO A 133 -21.50 -2.69 -17.53
C PRO A 133 -20.35 -3.27 -16.69
N ASN A 134 -20.43 -4.57 -16.40
CA ASN A 134 -19.42 -5.47 -15.83
C ASN A 134 -18.45 -4.91 -14.74
N ARG A 135 -18.44 -5.51 -13.54
CA ARG A 135 -17.46 -5.16 -12.49
C ARG A 135 -16.09 -5.76 -12.83
N SER A 136 -15.09 -4.89 -12.99
CA SER A 136 -13.74 -5.28 -13.40
C SER A 136 -12.76 -5.17 -12.22
N PHE A 137 -11.81 -6.10 -12.13
CA PHE A 137 -10.71 -6.10 -11.18
C PHE A 137 -9.42 -6.14 -12.00
N PHE A 138 -8.49 -5.24 -11.72
CA PHE A 138 -7.17 -5.26 -12.35
C PHE A 138 -6.18 -5.84 -11.37
N ILE A 139 -5.31 -6.73 -11.86
CA ILE A 139 -4.34 -7.43 -11.03
C ILE A 139 -2.99 -6.77 -11.25
N PRO A 140 -2.41 -6.12 -10.21
CA PRO A 140 -1.06 -5.58 -10.30
C PRO A 140 -0.09 -6.70 -10.67
N ILE A 141 0.83 -6.40 -11.58
CA ILE A 141 1.95 -7.28 -11.89
C ILE A 141 3.14 -6.78 -11.05
N PRO A 142 3.61 -7.56 -10.04
CA PRO A 142 4.80 -7.21 -9.27
C PRO A 142 6.04 -6.98 -10.16
N PRO A 143 7.09 -6.32 -9.65
CA PRO A 143 8.39 -6.30 -10.30
C PRO A 143 8.85 -7.70 -10.71
N VAL A 144 9.50 -7.80 -11.86
CA VAL A 144 10.04 -9.06 -12.35
C VAL A 144 11.33 -9.43 -11.62
N ASP A 145 11.59 -10.72 -11.51
CA ASP A 145 12.86 -11.28 -11.05
C ASP A 145 13.97 -11.17 -12.11
N GLU A 146 15.15 -11.71 -11.80
CA GLU A 146 16.32 -11.70 -12.70
C GLU A 146 16.06 -12.42 -14.04
N THR A 147 15.04 -13.28 -14.11
CA THR A 147 14.64 -14.01 -15.33
C THR A 147 13.62 -13.25 -16.17
N GLY A 148 13.17 -12.08 -15.70
CA GLY A 148 12.09 -11.31 -16.32
C GLY A 148 10.69 -11.86 -16.01
N THR A 149 10.54 -12.68 -14.96
CA THR A 149 9.29 -13.34 -14.58
C THR A 149 8.67 -12.71 -13.34
N SER A 150 7.35 -12.67 -13.28
CA SER A 150 6.55 -12.18 -12.15
C SER A 150 5.38 -13.13 -11.90
N ALA A 151 4.92 -13.22 -10.64
CA ALA A 151 3.84 -14.12 -10.21
C ALA A 151 2.70 -13.31 -9.55
N PRO A 152 1.86 -12.64 -10.33
CA PRO A 152 0.72 -11.89 -9.79
C PRO A 152 -0.33 -12.81 -9.17
N GLU A 153 -0.83 -12.41 -8.01
CA GLU A 153 -1.92 -13.07 -7.28
C GLU A 153 -2.92 -12.03 -6.76
N MET A 154 -4.22 -12.36 -6.76
CA MET A 154 -5.25 -11.54 -6.13
C MET A 154 -6.39 -12.39 -5.57
N LEU A 155 -6.88 -12.00 -4.40
CA LEU A 155 -8.16 -12.45 -3.86
C LEU A 155 -9.28 -11.49 -4.27
N LEU A 156 -10.40 -12.02 -4.74
CA LEU A 156 -11.56 -11.23 -5.14
C LEU A 156 -12.88 -11.90 -4.71
N PRO A 157 -13.90 -11.12 -4.31
CA PRO A 157 -15.19 -11.68 -3.96
C PRO A 157 -15.93 -12.21 -5.20
N ILE A 158 -16.63 -13.33 -5.04
CA ILE A 158 -17.59 -13.81 -6.03
C ILE A 158 -18.81 -12.91 -5.99
N LEU A 159 -19.22 -12.38 -7.16
CA LEU A 159 -20.39 -11.51 -7.21
C LEU A 159 -21.68 -12.33 -7.29
N PRO A 160 -22.58 -12.21 -6.30
CA PRO A 160 -23.83 -12.96 -6.31
C PRO A 160 -24.63 -12.70 -7.59
N GLY A 161 -25.11 -13.78 -8.21
CA GLY A 161 -25.92 -13.73 -9.43
C GLY A 161 -25.16 -13.48 -10.73
N SER A 162 -23.84 -13.26 -10.70
CA SER A 162 -23.07 -13.10 -11.94
C SER A 162 -22.95 -14.43 -12.69
N PRO A 163 -23.30 -14.50 -13.99
CA PRO A 163 -23.32 -15.76 -14.75
C PRO A 163 -21.93 -16.25 -15.16
N GLY A 164 -20.89 -15.43 -14.95
CA GLY A 164 -19.52 -15.79 -15.29
C GLY A 164 -18.55 -14.62 -15.13
N ILE A 165 -17.29 -14.97 -15.12
CA ILE A 165 -16.14 -14.07 -15.07
C ILE A 165 -15.31 -14.24 -16.33
N THR A 166 -14.83 -13.13 -16.88
CA THR A 166 -13.94 -13.11 -18.04
C THR A 166 -12.55 -12.75 -17.57
N ILE A 167 -11.57 -13.59 -17.88
CA ILE A 167 -10.15 -13.33 -17.65
C ILE A 167 -9.60 -12.68 -18.91
N MET A 168 -8.86 -11.59 -18.76
CA MET A 168 -8.23 -10.85 -19.86
C MET A 168 -6.74 -10.70 -19.56
N LEU A 169 -5.90 -11.23 -20.44
CA LEU A 169 -4.44 -11.12 -20.39
C LEU A 169 -4.01 -10.16 -21.49
N ILE A 170 -3.70 -8.94 -21.10
CA ILE A 170 -3.65 -7.78 -21.99
C ILE A 170 -2.20 -7.45 -22.29
N GLN A 171 -1.88 -7.38 -23.58
CA GLN A 171 -0.71 -6.68 -24.09
C GLN A 171 -1.19 -5.32 -24.61
N TYR A 172 -0.48 -4.26 -24.23
CA TYR A 172 -0.72 -2.93 -24.77
C TYR A 172 0.56 -2.11 -24.77
N GLY A 173 0.56 -0.91 -25.33
CA GLY A 173 1.63 0.06 -25.11
C GLY A 173 2.31 0.56 -26.39
N GLY A 174 3.49 1.16 -26.23
CA GLY A 174 4.19 1.92 -27.27
C GLY A 174 5.66 1.55 -27.42
N ARG A 175 6.07 0.35 -26.98
CA ARG A 175 7.44 -0.18 -27.12
C ARG A 175 7.40 -1.60 -27.64
N ALA A 176 8.39 -1.94 -28.48
CA ALA A 176 8.56 -3.30 -28.97
C ALA A 176 8.97 -4.25 -27.83
N GLY A 177 8.38 -5.44 -27.79
CA GLY A 177 8.66 -6.50 -26.80
C GLY A 177 7.56 -7.56 -26.81
N ALA A 178 7.47 -8.35 -25.75
CA ALA A 178 6.41 -9.34 -25.61
C ALA A 178 6.01 -9.55 -24.15
N VAL A 179 4.77 -10.00 -23.96
CA VAL A 179 4.23 -10.41 -22.67
C VAL A 179 3.73 -11.84 -22.79
N SER A 180 4.25 -12.72 -21.96
CA SER A 180 3.88 -14.13 -21.96
C SER A 180 3.18 -14.50 -20.66
N PHE A 181 2.14 -15.32 -20.75
CA PHE A 181 1.35 -15.78 -19.61
C PHE A 181 1.34 -17.30 -19.55
N THR A 182 1.26 -17.85 -18.33
CA THR A 182 1.09 -19.28 -18.09
C THR A 182 0.63 -19.54 -16.64
N ASP A 183 0.43 -20.82 -16.29
CA ASP A 183 0.07 -21.30 -14.95
C ASP A 183 -1.14 -20.54 -14.36
N ILE A 184 -2.17 -20.30 -15.19
CA ILE A 184 -3.34 -19.51 -14.79
C ILE A 184 -4.21 -20.35 -13.89
N GLN A 185 -4.59 -19.80 -12.75
CA GLN A 185 -5.49 -20.42 -11.79
C GLN A 185 -6.55 -19.43 -11.35
N LEU A 186 -7.76 -19.93 -11.14
CA LEU A 186 -8.88 -19.20 -10.59
C LEU A 186 -9.68 -20.16 -9.71
N THR A 187 -9.37 -20.21 -8.42
CA THR A 187 -9.88 -21.23 -7.49
C THR A 187 -10.78 -20.62 -6.41
N PRO A 188 -11.94 -21.20 -6.07
CA PRO A 188 -12.72 -20.80 -4.90
C PRO A 188 -11.95 -20.95 -3.60
N VAL A 189 -12.10 -19.96 -2.73
CA VAL A 189 -11.47 -19.91 -1.41
C VAL A 189 -12.42 -19.29 -0.40
N ALA A 190 -12.18 -19.56 0.88
CA ALA A 190 -12.84 -18.85 1.97
C ALA A 190 -12.52 -17.34 1.89
N ALA A 191 -13.41 -16.51 2.46
CA ALA A 191 -13.12 -15.09 2.61
C ALA A 191 -11.83 -14.91 3.43
N PRO A 192 -10.92 -14.00 3.03
CA PRO A 192 -9.76 -13.69 3.84
C PRO A 192 -10.23 -13.14 5.20
N PRO A 193 -9.62 -13.57 6.32
CA PRO A 193 -9.97 -13.02 7.62
C PRO A 193 -9.68 -11.51 7.65
N PRO A 194 -10.44 -10.72 8.42
CA PRO A 194 -10.17 -9.30 8.59
C PRO A 194 -8.80 -9.10 9.23
N ARG A 195 -8.04 -8.12 8.76
CA ARG A 195 -6.73 -7.77 9.35
C ARG A 195 -6.92 -6.54 10.23
N ARG A 196 -7.38 -6.79 11.46
CA ARG A 196 -7.78 -5.73 12.38
C ARG A 196 -6.59 -5.11 13.10
N VAL A 197 -6.60 -3.78 13.19
CA VAL A 197 -5.65 -3.01 14.00
C VAL A 197 -6.45 -1.94 14.73
N LYS A 198 -6.34 -1.86 16.05
CA LYS A 198 -6.92 -0.78 16.85
C LYS A 198 -5.87 0.31 17.07
N LEU A 199 -6.06 1.45 16.45
CA LEU A 199 -5.07 2.53 16.45
C LEU A 199 -5.57 3.73 17.25
N ALA A 200 -4.68 4.32 18.05
CA ALA A 200 -4.86 5.59 18.71
C ALA A 200 -3.97 6.68 18.09
N THR A 201 -4.50 7.87 17.89
CA THR A 201 -3.69 9.09 17.68
C THR A 201 -3.92 10.05 18.84
N ALA A 202 -2.83 10.61 19.37
CA ALA A 202 -2.86 11.48 20.52
C ALA A 202 -2.82 12.95 20.11
N TYR A 203 -3.67 13.76 20.73
CA TYR A 203 -3.45 15.19 20.86
C TYR A 203 -2.81 15.44 22.23
N TYR A 204 -1.56 15.88 22.24
CA TYR A 204 -0.83 16.25 23.45
C TYR A 204 0.18 17.32 23.10
N VAL A 205 -0.01 18.54 23.59
CA VAL A 205 0.96 19.61 23.40
C VAL A 205 1.93 19.59 24.58
N PRO A 206 3.24 19.35 24.37
CA PRO A 206 4.27 19.55 25.38
C PRO A 206 4.16 20.90 26.09
N LYS A 207 4.15 20.90 27.43
CA LYS A 207 4.00 22.11 28.27
C LYS A 207 5.18 22.25 29.22
N GLY A 208 5.68 23.48 29.38
CA GLY A 208 6.72 23.85 30.36
C GLY A 208 8.08 24.08 29.71
N ARG A 209 8.74 25.19 30.07
CA ARG A 209 10.09 25.51 29.60
C ARG A 209 11.08 24.45 30.08
N GLY A 210 11.42 23.49 29.22
CA GLY A 210 12.65 22.69 29.33
C GLY A 210 12.56 21.33 30.00
N ASP A 211 11.38 20.84 30.40
CA ASP A 211 11.29 19.59 31.17
C ASP A 211 10.72 18.42 30.36
N TRP A 212 11.61 17.69 29.70
CA TRP A 212 11.28 16.43 29.05
C TRP A 212 10.53 15.45 29.98
N THR A 213 10.83 15.44 31.28
CA THR A 213 10.18 14.57 32.27
C THR A 213 8.67 14.81 32.33
N ARG A 214 8.26 16.08 32.29
CA ARG A 214 6.85 16.47 32.26
C ARG A 214 6.17 16.07 30.95
N ASN A 215 6.86 16.24 29.83
CA ASN A 215 6.38 15.81 28.52
C ASN A 215 6.18 14.29 28.49
N LEU A 216 7.18 13.54 28.97
CA LEU A 216 7.14 12.10 29.07
C LEU A 216 6.02 11.61 29.99
N ALA A 217 5.72 12.30 31.09
CA ALA A 217 4.61 11.93 31.97
C ALA A 217 3.25 11.98 31.26
N GLY A 218 3.01 12.99 30.41
CA GLY A 218 1.79 13.07 29.60
C GLY A 218 1.72 12.00 28.52
N VAL A 219 2.85 11.74 27.85
CA VAL A 219 2.99 10.62 26.88
C VAL A 219 2.73 9.29 27.57
N ALA A 220 3.27 9.06 28.77
CA ALA A 220 3.07 7.86 29.56
C ALA A 220 1.59 7.67 29.96
N GLN A 221 0.93 8.74 30.41
CA GLN A 221 -0.48 8.71 30.75
C GLN A 221 -1.36 8.33 29.55
N LEU A 222 -1.15 8.96 28.39
CA LEU A 222 -1.92 8.66 27.18
C LEU A 222 -1.59 7.27 26.61
N THR A 223 -0.35 6.82 26.74
CA THR A 223 0.05 5.45 26.38
C THR A 223 -0.68 4.42 27.25
N ALA A 224 -0.75 4.67 28.57
CA ALA A 224 -1.51 3.82 29.49
C ALA A 224 -3.00 3.77 29.14
N GLN A 225 -3.62 4.93 28.86
CA GLN A 225 -5.03 5.00 28.45
C GLN A 225 -5.31 4.25 27.14
N ALA A 226 -4.41 4.38 26.15
CA ALA A 226 -4.55 3.64 24.89
C ALA A 226 -4.45 2.13 25.12
N ALA A 227 -3.52 1.69 25.97
CA ALA A 227 -3.37 0.29 26.33
C ALA A 227 -4.56 -0.26 27.14
N GLU A 228 -5.13 0.52 28.07
CA GLU A 228 -6.37 0.19 28.78
C GLU A 228 -7.54 -0.01 27.82
N GLN A 229 -7.56 0.76 26.73
CA GLN A 229 -8.53 0.60 25.65
C GLN A 229 -8.14 -0.49 24.62
N SER A 230 -7.10 -1.28 24.92
CA SER A 230 -6.61 -2.37 24.06
C SER A 230 -6.19 -1.91 22.65
N CYS A 231 -5.62 -0.70 22.54
CA CYS A 231 -5.04 -0.26 21.28
C CYS A 231 -3.75 -1.03 20.98
N ASP A 232 -3.53 -1.33 19.71
CA ASP A 232 -2.33 -1.98 19.20
C ASP A 232 -1.19 -0.99 18.95
N LEU A 233 -1.53 0.23 18.56
CA LEU A 233 -0.59 1.29 18.21
C LEU A 233 -1.07 2.65 18.73
N ILE A 234 -0.14 3.48 19.22
CA ILE A 234 -0.36 4.90 19.51
C ILE A 234 0.63 5.79 18.75
N LEU A 235 0.12 6.87 18.15
CA LEU A 235 0.90 7.93 17.51
C LEU A 235 0.90 9.21 18.35
N PHE A 236 2.09 9.76 18.59
CA PHE A 236 2.32 11.09 19.15
C PHE A 236 2.90 12.06 18.13
N GLY A 237 2.85 13.35 18.48
CA GLY A 237 3.26 14.44 17.61
C GLY A 237 4.78 14.56 17.41
N GLU A 238 5.15 15.53 16.59
CA GLU A 238 6.52 15.83 16.18
C GLU A 238 7.33 16.52 17.28
N GLY A 239 8.61 16.19 17.43
CA GLY A 239 9.52 17.00 18.24
C GLY A 239 9.17 17.08 19.74
N LEU A 240 8.77 15.97 20.36
CA LEU A 240 8.43 15.91 21.80
C LEU A 240 9.53 16.48 22.72
N SER A 241 10.80 16.42 22.29
CA SER A 241 11.95 16.93 23.04
C SER A 241 12.18 18.45 22.92
N VAL A 242 11.54 19.13 21.97
CA VAL A 242 11.75 20.58 21.73
C VAL A 242 10.49 21.42 21.97
N VAL A 243 9.31 20.90 21.66
CA VAL A 243 8.07 21.70 21.70
C VAL A 243 7.82 22.18 23.13
N GLY A 244 7.45 23.45 23.29
CA GLY A 244 7.19 24.07 24.59
C GLY A 244 8.43 24.32 25.45
N THR A 245 9.62 23.85 25.04
CA THR A 245 10.84 23.94 25.88
C THR A 245 11.56 25.29 25.79
N GLY A 246 11.47 25.97 24.64
CA GLY A 246 12.25 27.17 24.33
C GLY A 246 13.71 26.88 23.92
N ARG A 247 14.10 25.61 23.78
CA ARG A 247 15.44 25.18 23.35
C ARG A 247 15.52 25.06 21.82
N GLY A 248 16.72 25.20 21.25
CA GLY A 248 16.98 24.94 19.85
C GLY A 248 17.07 23.45 19.52
N TYR A 249 16.92 23.10 18.23
CA TYR A 249 16.92 21.70 17.78
C TYR A 249 18.21 20.96 18.14
N ALA A 250 19.37 21.57 17.89
CA ALA A 250 20.66 20.98 18.21
C ALA A 250 20.89 20.83 19.72
N GLU A 251 20.22 21.59 20.57
CA GLU A 251 20.36 21.44 22.03
C GLU A 251 19.65 20.18 22.53
N VAL A 252 18.55 19.80 21.90
CA VAL A 252 17.70 18.66 22.30
C VAL A 252 17.98 17.38 21.51
N ALA A 253 18.80 17.46 20.46
CA ALA A 253 19.10 16.33 19.59
C ALA A 253 19.97 15.28 20.31
N GLU A 254 19.60 14.01 20.23
CA GLU A 254 20.31 12.91 20.90
C GLU A 254 20.50 11.75 19.93
N PRO A 255 21.47 10.85 20.15
CA PRO A 255 21.54 9.61 19.39
C PRO A 255 20.21 8.84 19.46
N ILE A 256 19.85 8.17 18.36
CA ILE A 256 18.71 7.25 18.32
C ILE A 256 19.22 5.88 17.85
N PRO A 257 19.20 4.85 18.71
CA PRO A 257 18.71 4.83 20.10
C PRO A 257 19.57 5.68 21.07
N GLY A 258 18.98 6.07 22.21
CA GLY A 258 19.52 7.02 23.18
C GLY A 258 18.47 7.55 24.17
N PRO A 259 18.82 8.48 25.07
CA PRO A 259 18.09 8.74 26.33
C PRO A 259 16.58 8.95 26.19
N HIS A 260 16.13 9.88 25.34
CA HIS A 260 14.70 10.10 25.12
C HIS A 260 14.01 8.90 24.43
N SER A 261 14.67 8.30 23.43
CA SER A 261 14.11 7.16 22.69
C SER A 261 14.02 5.89 23.53
N ASP A 262 14.94 5.68 24.48
CA ASP A 262 14.96 4.53 25.40
C ASP A 262 13.80 4.59 26.40
N GLN A 263 13.42 5.80 26.81
CA GLN A 263 12.26 6.00 27.68
C GLN A 263 10.93 5.77 26.95
N LEU A 264 10.84 6.15 25.68
CA LEU A 264 9.68 5.79 24.84
C LEU A 264 9.61 4.27 24.59
N ALA A 265 10.76 3.62 24.35
CA ALA A 265 10.87 2.17 24.25
C ALA A 265 10.39 1.46 25.53
N GLU A 266 10.74 1.98 26.71
CA GLU A 266 10.26 1.45 27.98
C GLU A 266 8.74 1.58 28.12
N LEU A 267 8.14 2.69 27.70
CA LEU A 267 6.67 2.84 27.70
C LEU A 267 6.01 1.83 26.77
N ALA A 268 6.52 1.68 25.53
CA ALA A 268 6.03 0.69 24.57
C ALA A 268 6.07 -0.73 25.16
N ARG A 269 7.20 -1.11 25.77
CA ARG A 269 7.41 -2.41 26.44
C ARG A 269 6.47 -2.61 27.62
N LYS A 270 6.38 -1.61 28.51
CA LYS A 270 5.57 -1.66 29.74
C LYS A 270 4.09 -1.88 29.41
N HIS A 271 3.60 -1.22 28.37
CA HIS A 271 2.20 -1.25 27.96
C HIS A 271 1.90 -2.24 26.82
N LYS A 272 2.92 -2.95 26.31
CA LYS A 272 2.84 -3.91 25.20
C LYS A 272 2.11 -3.34 23.98
N ILE A 273 2.48 -2.12 23.60
CA ILE A 273 1.84 -1.35 22.52
C ILE A 273 2.90 -0.85 21.54
N PHE A 274 2.58 -0.78 20.25
CA PHE A 274 3.43 -0.06 19.30
C PHE A 274 3.34 1.44 19.59
N LEU A 275 4.48 2.13 19.58
CA LEU A 275 4.55 3.56 19.88
C LEU A 275 5.34 4.27 18.80
N ALA A 276 4.72 5.29 18.19
CA ALA A 276 5.38 6.18 17.25
C ALA A 276 5.37 7.63 17.75
N ALA A 277 6.48 8.34 17.57
CA ALA A 277 6.62 9.74 17.99
C ALA A 277 7.74 10.45 17.24
N GLY A 278 7.73 11.79 17.21
CA GLY A 278 8.84 12.59 16.70
C GLY A 278 9.83 13.04 17.78
N LEU A 279 11.12 12.94 17.47
CA LEU A 279 12.29 13.33 18.25
C LEU A 279 13.31 14.08 17.37
N TYR A 280 14.36 14.62 17.98
CA TYR A 280 15.52 15.13 17.26
C TYR A 280 16.69 14.18 17.43
N GLU A 281 17.25 13.72 16.31
CA GLU A 281 18.35 12.77 16.26
C GLU A 281 19.67 13.53 16.07
N ARG A 282 20.71 13.09 16.77
CA ARG A 282 22.10 13.49 16.55
C ARG A 282 22.91 12.31 16.06
N GLU A 283 23.50 12.46 14.88
CA GLU A 283 24.45 11.51 14.31
C GLU A 283 25.72 12.27 13.93
N SER A 284 26.80 12.03 14.68
CA SER A 284 28.02 12.83 14.59
C SER A 284 27.72 14.33 14.78
N GLN A 285 28.08 15.17 13.81
CA GLN A 285 27.81 16.61 13.81
C GLN A 285 26.44 16.99 13.22
N ALA A 286 25.73 16.05 12.61
CA ALA A 286 24.44 16.29 11.97
C ALA A 286 23.29 16.14 12.96
N CYS A 287 22.28 17.00 12.81
CA CYS A 287 21.03 16.92 13.55
C CYS A 287 19.87 16.70 12.56
N TYR A 288 18.94 15.83 12.90
CA TYR A 288 17.79 15.47 12.07
C TYR A 288 16.49 15.54 12.86
N ASN A 289 15.41 15.92 12.20
CA ASN A 289 14.06 15.71 12.71
C ASN A 289 13.61 14.27 12.39
N THR A 290 13.34 13.46 13.40
CA THR A 290 13.25 12.00 13.26
C THR A 290 12.00 11.43 13.92
N ALA A 291 11.22 10.66 13.17
CA ALA A 291 10.14 9.85 13.71
C ALA A 291 10.68 8.46 14.05
N VAL A 292 10.29 7.94 15.22
CA VAL A 292 10.66 6.60 15.70
C VAL A 292 9.42 5.72 15.79
N LEU A 293 9.60 4.42 15.59
CA LEU A 293 8.57 3.39 15.76
C LEU A 293 9.14 2.24 16.60
N PHE A 294 8.48 1.97 17.73
CA PHE A 294 8.79 0.85 18.62
C PHE A 294 7.72 -0.23 18.53
N ASN A 295 8.12 -1.49 18.63
CA ASN A 295 7.19 -2.62 18.81
C ASN A 295 6.81 -2.83 20.28
N ARG A 296 5.98 -3.86 20.54
CA ARG A 296 5.47 -4.19 21.88
C ARG A 296 6.56 -4.60 22.87
N GLU A 297 7.72 -5.01 22.39
CA GLU A 297 8.89 -5.38 23.20
C GLU A 297 9.78 -4.16 23.53
N GLY A 298 9.45 -2.99 22.97
CA GLY A 298 10.26 -1.77 23.08
C GLY A 298 11.46 -1.75 22.13
N GLN A 299 11.52 -2.63 21.14
CA GLN A 299 12.57 -2.61 20.13
C GLN A 299 12.30 -1.50 19.12
N LEU A 300 13.32 -0.71 18.79
CA LEU A 300 13.26 0.27 17.71
C LEU A 300 13.24 -0.47 16.37
N ILE A 301 12.07 -0.60 15.77
CA ILE A 301 11.89 -1.32 14.50
C ILE A 301 11.90 -0.39 13.28
N GLY A 302 11.78 0.92 13.51
CA GLY A 302 11.84 1.90 12.44
C GLY A 302 12.25 3.30 12.91
N LYS A 303 13.00 3.98 12.05
CA LYS A 303 13.24 5.43 12.15
C LYS A 303 13.13 6.07 10.78
N TYR A 304 12.66 7.31 10.74
CA TYR A 304 12.54 8.12 9.53
C TYR A 304 13.05 9.52 9.81
N ARG A 305 14.00 9.99 8.99
CA ARG A 305 14.50 11.37 9.02
C ARG A 305 13.69 12.21 8.02
N LYS A 306 13.13 13.33 8.48
CA LYS A 306 12.30 14.25 7.69
C LYS A 306 13.02 14.65 6.41
N VAL A 307 12.40 14.41 5.25
CA VAL A 307 13.00 14.70 3.95
C VAL A 307 12.81 16.17 3.60
N HIS A 308 11.59 16.68 3.78
CA HIS A 308 11.27 18.06 3.45
C HIS A 308 11.36 18.95 4.69
N LEU A 309 12.41 19.77 4.75
CA LEU A 309 12.59 20.71 5.85
C LEU A 309 11.89 22.05 5.56
N PRO A 310 10.98 22.52 6.44
CA PRO A 310 10.51 23.90 6.37
C PRO A 310 11.66 24.87 6.71
N PHE A 311 11.56 26.11 6.26
CA PHE A 311 12.63 27.11 6.42
C PHE A 311 13.18 27.24 7.86
N PRO A 312 12.36 27.25 8.93
CA PRO A 312 12.89 27.31 10.30
C PRO A 312 13.79 26.13 10.68
N GLU A 313 13.51 24.93 10.19
CA GLU A 313 14.32 23.73 10.44
C GLU A 313 15.63 23.77 9.65
N LEU A 314 15.56 24.19 8.38
CA LEU A 314 16.74 24.38 7.55
C LEU A 314 17.67 25.47 8.12
N TYR A 315 17.11 26.63 8.45
CA TYR A 315 17.84 27.73 9.08
C TYR A 315 18.37 27.35 10.48
N GLY A 316 17.63 26.50 11.19
CA GLY A 316 18.03 25.92 12.47
C GLY A 316 19.15 24.87 12.39
N GLY A 317 19.69 24.60 11.21
CA GLY A 317 20.85 23.72 11.01
C GLY A 317 20.51 22.23 10.96
N LEU A 318 19.25 21.86 10.72
CA LEU A 318 18.89 20.47 10.50
C LEU A 318 19.29 20.00 9.10
N GLN A 319 19.60 18.72 8.99
CA GLN A 319 19.84 18.06 7.72
C GLN A 319 18.61 17.27 7.27
N PRO A 320 18.34 17.19 5.96
CA PRO A 320 17.25 16.39 5.43
C PRO A 320 17.59 14.89 5.44
N GLY A 321 16.57 14.06 5.57
CA GLY A 321 16.61 12.65 5.20
C GLY A 321 16.62 12.46 3.68
N HIS A 322 16.72 11.20 3.23
CA HIS A 322 16.84 10.86 1.80
C HIS A 322 16.07 9.60 1.40
N GLU A 323 15.25 9.03 2.28
CA GLU A 323 14.55 7.76 2.05
C GLU A 323 13.10 7.83 2.52
N PHE A 324 12.25 6.92 2.01
CA PHE A 324 10.86 6.74 2.43
C PHE A 324 10.61 5.28 2.85
N PRO A 325 11.13 4.86 4.02
CA PRO A 325 11.10 3.48 4.46
C PRO A 325 9.70 3.04 4.90
N VAL A 326 9.44 1.74 4.71
CA VAL A 326 8.23 1.05 5.18
C VAL A 326 8.66 -0.13 6.03
N PHE A 327 8.02 -0.32 7.18
CA PHE A 327 8.38 -1.32 8.17
C PHE A 327 7.34 -2.44 8.18
N ASP A 328 7.81 -3.68 8.03
CA ASP A 328 6.99 -4.89 8.16
C ASP A 328 6.73 -5.19 9.64
N THR A 329 5.46 -5.25 10.04
CA THR A 329 5.04 -5.51 11.43
C THR A 329 3.89 -6.50 11.49
N GLU A 330 3.58 -7.01 12.68
CA GLU A 330 2.37 -7.80 12.92
C GLU A 330 1.07 -7.00 12.69
N LEU A 331 1.16 -5.66 12.71
CA LEU A 331 0.05 -4.75 12.44
C LEU A 331 -0.03 -4.34 10.96
N GLY A 332 0.65 -5.06 10.06
CA GLY A 332 0.78 -4.70 8.65
C GLY A 332 1.98 -3.80 8.36
N ARG A 333 1.99 -3.22 7.15
CA ARG A 333 3.11 -2.38 6.68
C ARG A 333 2.92 -0.91 7.05
N ILE A 334 3.87 -0.35 7.81
CA ILE A 334 3.79 1.01 8.36
C ILE A 334 4.84 1.91 7.71
N GLY A 335 4.40 3.01 7.11
CA GLY A 335 5.25 4.10 6.65
C GLY A 335 5.29 5.26 7.64
N LEU A 336 6.42 5.97 7.72
CA LEU A 336 6.59 7.18 8.51
C LEU A 336 6.90 8.38 7.61
N GLN A 337 6.31 9.52 7.91
CA GLN A 337 6.67 10.83 7.38
C GLN A 337 6.38 11.90 8.43
N ILE A 338 6.90 13.13 8.29
CA ILE A 338 6.80 14.13 9.35
C ILE A 338 6.30 15.47 8.80
N CYS A 339 5.24 15.99 9.40
CA CYS A 339 4.77 17.37 9.24
C CYS A 339 4.82 17.89 7.81
N TYR A 340 5.85 18.67 7.46
CA TYR A 340 6.00 19.33 6.18
C TYR A 340 5.99 18.35 4.99
N ASP A 341 6.45 17.10 5.19
CA ASP A 341 6.39 16.02 4.21
C ASP A 341 4.97 15.77 3.68
N HIS A 342 3.96 15.95 4.53
CA HIS A 342 2.54 15.80 4.20
C HIS A 342 2.15 16.63 2.98
N HIS A 343 2.76 17.81 2.79
CA HIS A 343 2.41 18.71 1.70
C HIS A 343 2.90 18.23 0.34
N PHE A 344 3.87 17.31 0.31
CA PHE A 344 4.43 16.75 -0.90
C PHE A 344 3.67 15.48 -1.27
N VAL A 345 3.05 15.48 -2.45
CA VAL A 345 2.27 14.32 -2.94
C VAL A 345 3.17 13.09 -3.12
N GLU A 346 4.44 13.35 -3.42
CA GLU A 346 5.51 12.39 -3.66
C GLU A 346 5.80 11.55 -2.43
N THR A 347 5.81 12.14 -1.22
CA THR A 347 6.17 11.42 0.01
C THR A 347 5.21 10.27 0.28
N ALA A 348 3.91 10.57 0.41
CA ALA A 348 2.90 9.54 0.65
C ALA A 348 2.82 8.54 -0.51
N ARG A 349 3.06 9.01 -1.75
CA ARG A 349 3.12 8.12 -2.91
C ARG A 349 4.29 7.15 -2.84
N CYS A 350 5.48 7.59 -2.49
CA CYS A 350 6.65 6.74 -2.34
C CYS A 350 6.43 5.69 -1.25
N LEU A 351 5.90 6.09 -0.08
CA LEU A 351 5.55 5.16 1.00
C LEU A 351 4.53 4.10 0.55
N ALA A 352 3.46 4.50 -0.13
CA ALA A 352 2.46 3.58 -0.63
C ALA A 352 2.99 2.65 -1.73
N MET A 353 3.85 3.14 -2.63
CA MET A 353 4.52 2.31 -3.63
C MET A 353 5.53 1.34 -3.01
N ASN A 354 6.11 1.68 -1.86
CA ASN A 354 6.91 0.78 -1.04
C ASN A 354 6.05 -0.20 -0.21
N GLY A 355 4.72 -0.11 -0.32
CA GLY A 355 3.75 -1.06 0.24
C GLY A 355 3.18 -0.65 1.59
N ALA A 356 3.30 0.61 2.01
CA ALA A 356 2.66 1.08 3.24
C ALA A 356 1.13 0.88 3.17
N GLU A 357 0.56 0.37 4.25
CA GLU A 357 -0.89 0.24 4.47
C GLU A 357 -1.38 1.28 5.46
N ILE A 358 -0.51 1.68 6.39
CA ILE A 358 -0.71 2.77 7.35
C ILE A 358 0.43 3.76 7.18
N ILE A 359 0.12 5.04 7.04
CA ILE A 359 1.11 6.13 7.09
C ILE A 359 0.87 6.93 8.38
N LEU A 360 1.87 6.92 9.26
CA LEU A 360 1.87 7.71 10.49
C LEU A 360 2.59 9.03 10.25
N THR A 361 1.95 10.13 10.63
CA THR A 361 2.41 11.48 10.38
C THR A 361 2.39 12.30 11.68
N PRO A 362 3.47 12.32 12.46
CA PRO A 362 3.66 13.30 13.52
C PRO A 362 3.75 14.71 12.93
N ILE A 363 3.03 15.68 13.48
CA ILE A 363 2.94 17.04 12.98
C ILE A 363 3.04 18.03 14.15
N TRP A 364 3.90 19.05 14.03
CA TRP A 364 3.90 20.17 14.96
C TRP A 364 2.73 21.10 14.64
N GLY A 365 2.62 21.57 13.39
CA GLY A 365 1.44 22.31 12.97
C GLY A 365 1.29 22.58 11.47
N ASP A 366 0.07 22.93 11.09
CA ASP A 366 -0.35 23.44 9.79
C ASP A 366 -1.41 24.55 10.01
N MET A 367 -1.00 25.81 10.02
CA MET A 367 -1.90 26.94 10.31
C MET A 367 -2.50 27.59 9.05
N ARG A 368 -2.54 26.88 7.92
CA ARG A 368 -3.16 27.41 6.69
C ARG A 368 -4.68 27.33 6.80
N SER A 369 -5.35 28.43 6.43
CA SER A 369 -6.80 28.55 6.30
C SER A 369 -7.58 27.96 7.48
N ASP A 370 -7.22 28.35 8.70
CA ASP A 370 -7.87 27.90 9.95
C ASP A 370 -7.97 26.37 10.13
N GLY A 371 -7.09 25.62 9.46
CA GLY A 371 -7.04 24.14 9.53
C GLY A 371 -7.89 23.42 8.47
N GLU A 372 -8.66 24.11 7.64
CA GLU A 372 -9.45 23.48 6.56
C GLU A 372 -8.56 22.84 5.49
N VAL A 373 -7.47 23.54 5.13
CA VAL A 373 -6.51 23.04 4.13
C VAL A 373 -5.80 21.79 4.65
N TYR A 374 -5.50 21.74 5.95
CA TYR A 374 -4.86 20.58 6.57
C TYR A 374 -5.70 19.30 6.42
N GLU A 375 -7.00 19.37 6.74
CA GLU A 375 -7.90 18.21 6.58
C GLU A 375 -7.98 17.78 5.11
N SER A 376 -8.13 18.75 4.20
CA SER A 376 -8.22 18.48 2.76
C SER A 376 -6.98 17.71 2.27
N VAL A 377 -5.78 18.17 2.62
CA VAL A 377 -4.54 17.50 2.18
C VAL A 377 -4.43 16.12 2.84
N ALA A 378 -4.74 15.98 4.13
CA ALA A 378 -4.69 14.68 4.84
C ALA A 378 -5.57 13.63 4.15
N ARG A 379 -6.81 14.02 3.81
CA ARG A 379 -7.78 13.15 3.14
C ARG A 379 -7.33 12.82 1.72
N SER A 380 -6.77 13.78 0.99
CA SER A 380 -6.17 13.52 -0.33
C SER A 380 -5.02 12.52 -0.23
N ARG A 381 -4.14 12.59 0.77
CA ARG A 381 -3.04 11.61 0.93
C ARG A 381 -3.57 10.20 1.19
N ALA A 382 -4.65 10.04 1.95
CA ALA A 382 -5.30 8.75 2.15
C ALA A 382 -5.92 8.20 0.84
N VAL A 383 -6.74 9.03 0.17
CA VAL A 383 -7.47 8.65 -1.06
C VAL A 383 -6.53 8.37 -2.22
N ASP A 384 -5.53 9.23 -2.43
CA ASP A 384 -4.65 9.10 -3.59
C ASP A 384 -3.81 7.84 -3.53
N ASN A 385 -3.54 7.35 -2.32
CA ASN A 385 -2.63 6.23 -2.09
C ASN A 385 -3.34 4.94 -1.65
N GLY A 386 -4.64 5.01 -1.33
CA GLY A 386 -5.41 3.85 -0.88
C GLY A 386 -4.88 3.28 0.45
N VAL A 387 -4.49 4.16 1.38
CA VAL A 387 -3.87 3.81 2.67
C VAL A 387 -4.63 4.41 3.84
N PHE A 388 -4.50 3.82 5.02
CA PHE A 388 -4.85 4.51 6.26
C PHE A 388 -3.84 5.63 6.51
N TYR A 389 -4.34 6.82 6.80
CA TYR A 389 -3.52 7.99 7.03
C TYR A 389 -3.81 8.56 8.41
N VAL A 390 -2.79 8.62 9.25
CA VAL A 390 -2.93 8.97 10.66
C VAL A 390 -2.05 10.17 10.97
N THR A 391 -2.65 11.20 11.56
CA THR A 391 -1.96 12.41 11.95
C THR A 391 -2.06 12.62 13.45
N SER A 392 -0.96 13.06 14.07
CA SER A 392 -0.94 13.60 15.43
C SER A 392 -0.41 15.02 15.36
N ILE A 393 -1.26 16.01 15.63
CA ILE A 393 -0.96 17.44 15.40
C ILE A 393 -1.18 18.28 16.65
N TYR A 394 -0.27 19.21 16.95
CA TYR A 394 -0.47 20.17 18.05
C TYR A 394 -1.30 21.38 17.64
N SER A 395 -1.04 21.97 16.46
CA SER A 395 -1.91 23.03 15.94
C SER A 395 -3.27 22.48 15.52
N ASN A 396 -4.31 23.31 15.52
CA ASN A 396 -5.69 22.95 15.15
C ASN A 396 -6.38 21.89 16.03
N ARG A 397 -5.67 21.22 16.95
CA ARG A 397 -6.21 20.30 17.97
C ARG A 397 -6.95 19.07 17.43
N ARG A 398 -6.90 18.87 16.11
CA ARG A 398 -7.61 17.82 15.35
C ARG A 398 -6.62 16.82 14.72
N SER A 399 -6.12 15.92 15.56
CA SER A 399 -5.42 14.71 15.12
C SER A 399 -6.43 13.77 14.48
N LEU A 400 -6.11 13.16 13.33
CA LEU A 400 -7.07 12.44 12.50
C LEU A 400 -6.63 10.98 12.27
N ILE A 401 -7.61 10.09 12.19
CA ILE A 401 -7.48 8.74 11.65
C ILE A 401 -8.37 8.67 10.41
N ILE A 402 -7.78 8.46 9.23
CA ILE A 402 -8.47 8.53 7.94
C ILE A 402 -8.38 7.19 7.22
N ASP A 403 -9.51 6.70 6.70
CA ASP A 403 -9.57 5.46 5.90
C ASP A 403 -9.06 5.69 4.45
N PRO A 404 -8.74 4.61 3.72
CA PRO A 404 -8.35 4.68 2.31
C PRO A 404 -9.34 5.37 1.35
N HIS A 405 -10.57 5.62 1.78
CA HIS A 405 -11.62 6.33 1.02
C HIS A 405 -11.73 7.80 1.44
N GLY A 406 -10.85 8.28 2.31
CA GLY A 406 -10.85 9.66 2.81
C GLY A 406 -11.95 9.93 3.84
N ARG A 407 -12.51 8.92 4.50
CA ARG A 407 -13.43 9.09 5.64
C ARG A 407 -12.62 9.22 6.92
N ILE A 408 -12.99 10.20 7.75
CA ILE A 408 -12.44 10.34 9.10
C ILE A 408 -13.11 9.30 10.00
N LEU A 409 -12.31 8.38 10.56
CA LEU A 409 -12.76 7.33 11.47
C LEU A 409 -12.67 7.75 12.94
N GLY A 410 -11.78 8.69 13.25
CA GLY A 410 -11.62 9.25 14.58
C GLY A 410 -10.88 10.59 14.50
N GLU A 411 -11.25 11.50 15.38
CA GLU A 411 -10.59 12.80 15.52
C GLU A 411 -10.52 13.24 16.98
N THR A 412 -9.45 13.94 17.35
CA THR A 412 -9.38 14.65 18.62
C THR A 412 -10.11 15.98 18.52
N SER A 413 -10.61 16.48 19.64
CA SER A 413 -11.22 17.80 19.74
C SER A 413 -10.97 18.40 21.12
N GLY A 414 -11.11 19.72 21.23
CA GLY A 414 -10.89 20.45 22.48
C GLY A 414 -9.41 20.71 22.81
N ASP A 415 -9.18 21.28 23.98
CA ASP A 415 -7.90 21.93 24.33
C ASP A 415 -7.04 21.09 25.27
N GLU A 416 -7.63 20.01 25.79
CA GLU A 416 -7.01 19.10 26.73
C GLU A 416 -6.41 17.88 26.01
N PRO A 417 -5.36 17.27 26.58
CA PRO A 417 -4.81 16.02 26.07
C PRO A 417 -5.88 14.94 25.87
N ALA A 418 -5.92 14.34 24.69
CA ALA A 418 -6.96 13.38 24.32
C ALA A 418 -6.45 12.34 23.31
N LEU A 419 -7.18 11.22 23.22
CA LEU A 419 -6.98 10.19 22.20
C LEU A 419 -8.18 10.16 21.26
N ALA A 420 -7.90 10.01 19.97
CA ALA A 420 -8.87 9.49 19.01
C ALA A 420 -8.49 8.04 18.68
N ILE A 421 -9.46 7.13 18.72
CA ILE A 421 -9.24 5.69 18.57
C ILE A 421 -10.18 5.15 17.51
N ALA A 422 -9.66 4.31 16.61
CA ALA A 422 -10.45 3.61 15.61
C ALA A 422 -9.95 2.18 15.40
N GLU A 423 -10.87 1.29 15.05
CA GLU A 423 -10.54 -0.03 14.50
C GLU A 423 -10.41 0.05 12.98
N LEU A 424 -9.30 -0.44 12.47
CA LEU A 424 -8.94 -0.47 11.06
C LEU A 424 -9.05 -1.92 10.58
N ASP A 425 -9.56 -2.15 9.37
CA ASP A 425 -9.36 -3.42 8.65
C ASP A 425 -8.45 -3.15 7.46
N LEU A 426 -7.21 -3.64 7.51
CA LEU A 426 -6.20 -3.40 6.48
C LEU A 426 -6.57 -4.01 5.12
N ASN A 427 -7.53 -4.93 5.07
CA ASN A 427 -8.07 -5.40 3.79
C ASN A 427 -8.72 -4.26 2.98
N ALA A 428 -9.12 -3.16 3.62
CA ALA A 428 -9.65 -1.97 2.96
C ALA A 428 -8.64 -1.28 2.02
N CYS A 429 -7.32 -1.35 2.28
CA CYS A 429 -6.31 -0.75 1.39
C CYS A 429 -6.31 -1.40 0.00
N LYS A 430 -6.45 -2.73 -0.02
CA LYS A 430 -6.58 -3.49 -1.28
C LYS A 430 -7.91 -3.18 -1.98
N ALA A 431 -8.98 -3.00 -1.21
CA ALA A 431 -10.31 -2.67 -1.76
C ALA A 431 -10.39 -1.23 -2.30
N ALA A 432 -9.73 -0.26 -1.68
CA ALA A 432 -9.72 1.13 -2.14
C ALA A 432 -8.98 1.32 -3.46
N ASN A 433 -8.01 0.45 -3.75
CA ASN A 433 -7.36 0.39 -5.06
C ASN A 433 -8.28 -0.19 -6.15
N GLN A 434 -9.45 -0.78 -5.83
CA GLN A 434 -10.38 -1.33 -6.82
C GLN A 434 -11.28 -0.23 -7.43
N PRO A 435 -11.89 -0.46 -8.62
CA PRO A 435 -12.64 0.60 -9.28
C PRO A 435 -13.78 1.12 -8.41
N TYR A 436 -13.84 2.44 -8.30
CA TYR A 436 -14.93 3.10 -7.60
C TYR A 436 -16.24 2.96 -8.38
N ARG A 437 -17.34 3.16 -7.67
CA ARG A 437 -18.70 3.21 -8.20
C ARG A 437 -18.94 4.51 -9.00
N ILE A 438 -18.11 4.78 -10.01
CA ILE A 438 -18.25 5.87 -10.99
C ILE A 438 -18.68 5.29 -12.35
N PRO A 439 -19.57 5.96 -13.11
CA PRO A 439 -20.13 5.45 -14.35
C PRO A 439 -19.18 5.08 -15.52
N ALA A 440 -17.89 4.78 -15.31
CA ALA A 440 -16.98 4.43 -16.41
C ALA A 440 -15.83 3.51 -16.02
N ASN A 441 -15.95 2.71 -14.93
CA ASN A 441 -14.89 1.81 -14.47
C ASN A 441 -13.53 2.51 -14.22
N PHE A 442 -13.53 3.81 -13.94
CA PHE A 442 -12.31 4.52 -13.54
C PHE A 442 -11.83 3.96 -12.18
N GLN A 443 -10.59 3.49 -12.15
CA GLN A 443 -9.91 3.23 -10.90
C GLN A 443 -9.28 4.54 -10.45
N LEU A 444 -9.71 5.06 -9.30
CA LEU A 444 -9.01 6.19 -8.71
C LEU A 444 -7.64 5.66 -8.25
N ASN A 445 -6.59 6.02 -8.97
CA ASN A 445 -5.19 5.88 -8.56
C ASN A 445 -4.66 4.45 -8.32
N HIS A 446 -5.16 3.44 -9.05
CA HIS A 446 -4.62 2.08 -8.97
C HIS A 446 -3.14 2.06 -9.42
N PRO A 447 -2.20 1.44 -8.65
CA PRO A 447 -0.77 1.44 -8.97
C PRO A 447 -0.43 0.96 -10.39
N ALA A 448 -1.18 -0.01 -10.91
CA ALA A 448 -1.02 -0.53 -12.29
C ALA A 448 -1.53 0.41 -13.41
N GLU A 449 -2.15 1.54 -13.08
CA GLU A 449 -2.54 2.55 -14.08
C GLU A 449 -1.56 3.72 -14.17
N ARG A 450 -0.53 3.74 -13.30
CA ARG A 450 0.50 4.77 -13.30
C ARG A 450 1.35 4.70 -14.57
N ARG A 451 2.02 5.80 -14.89
CA ARG A 451 2.93 5.93 -16.05
C ARG A 451 4.30 6.46 -15.60
N PRO A 452 5.12 5.63 -14.92
CA PRO A 452 6.43 6.07 -14.40
C PRO A 452 7.32 6.75 -15.44
N SER A 453 7.35 6.25 -16.68
CA SER A 453 8.09 6.89 -17.78
C SER A 453 7.69 8.34 -18.06
N ALA A 454 6.45 8.74 -17.75
CA ALA A 454 5.98 10.12 -17.90
C ALA A 454 6.30 11.01 -16.70
N TYR A 455 6.74 10.45 -15.57
CA TYR A 455 6.94 11.19 -14.32
C TYR A 455 8.34 11.82 -14.20
N GLY A 456 9.16 11.74 -15.25
CA GLY A 456 10.47 12.39 -15.32
C GLY A 456 10.48 13.86 -14.84
N PRO A 457 9.48 14.71 -15.16
CA PRO A 457 9.41 16.08 -14.66
C PRO A 457 9.38 16.22 -13.13
N LEU A 458 8.87 15.24 -12.37
CA LEU A 458 8.84 15.27 -10.91
C LEU A 458 10.24 15.16 -10.28
N ALA A 459 11.19 14.55 -10.99
CA ALA A 459 12.56 14.34 -10.52
C ALA A 459 13.55 15.40 -11.04
N ARG A 460 13.10 16.34 -11.87
CA ARG A 460 13.96 17.39 -12.40
C ARG A 460 14.05 18.54 -11.38
N PRO A 461 15.23 19.14 -11.17
CA PRO A 461 15.33 20.42 -10.49
C PRO A 461 14.41 21.41 -11.19
N SER A 462 13.61 22.18 -10.45
CA SER A 462 12.76 23.19 -11.09
C SER A 462 13.66 24.22 -11.77
N THR A 463 13.71 24.21 -13.10
CA THR A 463 14.15 25.37 -13.86
C THR A 463 13.05 26.39 -13.70
N GLN A 464 13.35 27.50 -13.03
CA GLN A 464 12.43 28.59 -12.69
C GLN A 464 11.35 28.80 -13.76
N ARG A 465 10.09 28.74 -13.34
CA ARG A 465 9.05 29.51 -14.04
C ARG A 465 9.19 30.92 -13.48
N GLU A 466 9.82 31.80 -14.25
CA GLU A 466 9.74 33.25 -14.07
C GLU A 466 8.28 33.74 -14.16
#